data_AF-A0A945VQP1-F1
#
_entry.id   AF-A0A945VQP1-F1
#
_cell.length_a   1.000
_cell.length_b   1.000
_cell.length_c   1.000
_cell.angle_alpha   90.00
_cell.angle_beta   90.00
_cell.angle_gamma   90.00
#
_symmetry.space_group_name_H-M   'P 1'
#
loop_
_entity.id
_entity.type
_entity.pdbx_description
1 polymer ?
#
loop_
_entity_poly.entity_id
_entity_poly.type
_entity_poly.pdbx_seq_one_letter_code
_entity_poly.pdbx_strand_id
1 'polypeptide(L)'
;MESLLKIVMSLRMTEKTLIENRDNIRSEAENMGVDLEWASERRKVYLRSTITVIEAQRQELIGFLAGSTSLERGVISKYINYAKEIIEVYEKRIWLLKPTKINHGITDEMIMKAKQSPISELLTMPVRRNLTNCIAHDDKNPSMNIKGNFAYCYACGFRGDSISVYMRMNDADFKTAVENLN
;
A
#
# COMPACT_ATOMS: atom_id res chain seq x y z
N MET A 1 35.37 -27.29 0.29
CA MET A 1 35.52 -25.94 0.88
C MET A 1 35.40 -24.80 -0.14
N GLU A 2 36.01 -24.88 -1.33
CA GLU A 2 35.97 -23.79 -2.32
C GLU A 2 34.54 -23.42 -2.79
N SER A 3 33.67 -24.42 -2.99
CA SER A 3 32.25 -24.20 -3.35
C SER A 3 31.47 -23.46 -2.25
N LEU A 4 31.70 -23.82 -0.99
CA LEU A 4 31.08 -23.16 0.17
C LEU A 4 31.48 -21.68 0.24
N LEU A 5 32.77 -21.39 0.04
CA LEU A 5 33.29 -20.02 0.09
C LEU A 5 32.67 -19.15 -1.02
N LYS A 6 32.51 -19.68 -2.23
CA LYS A 6 31.86 -18.98 -3.35
C LYS A 6 30.42 -18.61 -3.03
N ILE A 7 29.64 -19.53 -2.46
CA ILE A 7 28.25 -19.28 -2.06
C ILE A 7 28.18 -18.19 -0.99
N VAL A 8 29.02 -18.30 0.04
CA VAL A 8 29.10 -17.32 1.13
C VAL A 8 29.45 -15.92 0.62
N MET A 9 30.42 -15.81 -0.28
CA MET A 9 30.80 -14.52 -0.88
C MET A 9 29.67 -13.94 -1.74
N SER A 10 28.98 -14.78 -2.51
CA SER A 10 27.81 -14.35 -3.31
C SER A 10 26.71 -13.77 -2.43
N LEU A 11 26.33 -14.46 -1.34
CA LEU A 11 25.27 -14.00 -0.43
C LEU A 11 25.59 -12.64 0.22
N ARG A 12 26.86 -12.42 0.59
CA ARG A 12 27.33 -11.13 1.13
C ARG A 12 27.30 -10.01 0.09
N MET A 13 27.57 -10.30 -1.17
CA MET A 13 27.45 -9.29 -2.23
C MET A 13 25.99 -8.88 -2.43
N THR A 14 25.07 -9.85 -2.41
CA THR A 14 23.63 -9.58 -2.51
C THR A 14 23.11 -8.73 -1.35
N GLU A 15 23.60 -8.96 -0.12
CA GLU A 15 23.32 -8.14 1.06
C GLU A 15 23.68 -6.67 0.85
N LYS A 16 24.90 -6.43 0.37
CA LYS A 16 25.40 -5.09 0.16
C LYS A 16 24.51 -4.34 -0.84
N THR A 17 24.17 -4.98 -1.95
CA THR A 17 23.24 -4.44 -2.94
C THR A 17 21.84 -4.18 -2.36
N LEU A 18 21.37 -5.00 -1.42
CA LEU A 18 20.09 -4.83 -0.73
C LEU A 18 20.04 -3.58 0.14
N ILE A 19 21.12 -3.30 0.87
CA ILE A 19 21.24 -2.16 1.79
C ILE A 19 21.36 -0.85 1.00
N GLU A 20 22.12 -0.88 -0.09
CA GLU A 20 22.39 0.31 -0.92
C GLU A 20 21.17 0.72 -1.77
N ASN A 21 20.35 -0.24 -2.21
CA ASN A 21 19.17 0.02 -3.04
C ASN A 21 17.87 0.14 -2.21
N ARG A 22 17.59 1.36 -1.72
CA ARG A 22 16.25 1.80 -1.34
C ARG A 22 15.52 2.31 -2.59
N ASP A 23 14.99 1.39 -3.39
CA ASP A 23 14.38 1.71 -4.68
C ASP A 23 13.23 2.74 -4.55
N ASN A 24 13.35 3.88 -5.23
CA ASN A 24 12.22 4.75 -5.55
C ASN A 24 11.84 4.53 -7.01
N ILE A 25 11.17 3.40 -7.27
CA ILE A 25 10.86 2.94 -8.62
C ILE A 25 10.07 3.95 -9.45
N ARG A 26 9.30 4.84 -8.79
CA ARG A 26 8.59 5.93 -9.46
C ARG A 26 9.56 6.95 -10.06
N SER A 27 10.48 7.47 -9.26
CA SER A 27 11.47 8.44 -9.74
C SER A 27 12.39 7.83 -10.80
N GLU A 28 12.76 6.56 -10.66
CA GLU A 28 13.55 5.85 -11.67
C GLU A 28 12.78 5.69 -12.99
N ALA A 29 11.51 5.30 -12.94
CA ALA A 29 10.67 5.17 -14.13
C ALA A 29 10.51 6.53 -14.85
N GLU A 30 10.26 7.60 -14.10
CA GLU A 30 10.18 8.97 -14.62
C GLU A 30 11.49 9.40 -15.29
N ASN A 31 12.64 9.20 -14.62
CA ASN A 31 13.95 9.54 -15.15
C ASN A 31 14.30 8.76 -16.43
N MET A 32 13.83 7.51 -16.52
CA MET A 32 14.05 6.64 -17.67
C MET A 32 13.02 6.85 -18.79
N GLY A 33 11.98 7.68 -18.55
CA GLY A 33 10.91 7.90 -19.52
C GLY A 33 10.09 6.64 -19.81
N VAL A 34 9.96 5.74 -18.84
CA VAL A 34 9.22 4.47 -18.99
C VAL A 34 7.96 4.48 -18.14
N ASP A 35 6.97 3.71 -18.57
CA ASP A 35 5.73 3.51 -17.83
C ASP A 35 6.00 2.84 -16.46
N LEU A 36 5.30 3.32 -15.41
CA LEU A 36 5.49 2.86 -14.04
C LEU A 36 5.02 1.42 -13.84
N GLU A 37 3.93 1.02 -14.50
CA GLU A 37 3.43 -0.36 -14.43
C GLU A 37 4.44 -1.31 -15.08
N TRP A 38 4.93 -0.95 -16.27
CA TRP A 38 5.99 -1.70 -16.94
C TRP A 38 7.26 -1.80 -16.08
N ALA A 39 7.75 -0.69 -15.52
CA ALA A 39 8.93 -0.66 -14.66
C ALA A 39 8.74 -1.55 -13.42
N SER A 40 7.56 -1.47 -12.79
CA SER A 40 7.19 -2.29 -11.62
C SER A 40 7.18 -3.78 -11.96
N GLU A 41 6.61 -4.18 -13.10
CA GLU A 41 6.60 -5.56 -13.54
C GLU A 41 8.01 -6.08 -13.85
N ARG A 42 8.85 -5.28 -14.51
CA ARG A 42 10.26 -5.65 -14.73
C ARG A 42 11.02 -5.82 -13.42
N ARG A 43 10.79 -4.94 -12.44
CA ARG A 43 11.41 -5.07 -11.12
C ARG A 43 10.95 -6.34 -10.41
N LYS A 44 9.67 -6.71 -10.47
CA LYS A 44 9.17 -7.98 -9.92
C LYS A 44 9.85 -9.18 -10.56
N VAL A 45 10.01 -9.18 -11.89
CA VAL A 45 10.72 -10.26 -12.60
C VAL A 45 12.16 -10.38 -12.12
N TYR A 46 12.88 -9.25 -12.01
CA TYR A 46 14.23 -9.24 -11.47
C TYR A 46 14.27 -9.83 -10.05
N LEU A 47 13.46 -9.32 -9.12
CA LEU A 47 13.43 -9.78 -7.73
C LEU A 47 13.11 -11.28 -7.61
N ARG A 48 12.17 -11.80 -8.42
CA ARG A 48 11.85 -13.25 -8.46
C ARG A 48 13.02 -14.09 -8.96
N SER A 49 13.71 -13.63 -10.00
CA SER A 49 14.89 -14.32 -10.52
C SER A 49 16.01 -14.37 -9.46
N THR A 50 16.22 -13.27 -8.75
CA THR A 50 17.20 -13.19 -7.67
C THR A 50 16.84 -14.11 -6.50
N ILE A 51 15.57 -14.13 -6.07
CA ILE A 51 15.09 -15.09 -5.05
C ILE A 51 15.39 -16.53 -5.48
N THR A 52 15.16 -16.87 -6.75
CA THR A 52 15.40 -18.22 -7.28
C THR A 52 16.86 -18.63 -7.14
N VAL A 53 17.80 -17.72 -7.45
CA VAL A 53 19.24 -17.96 -7.31
C VAL A 53 19.62 -18.18 -5.84
N ILE A 54 19.09 -17.36 -4.93
CA ILE A 54 19.40 -17.43 -3.50
C ILE A 54 18.81 -18.69 -2.88
N GLU A 55 17.62 -19.10 -3.30
CA GLU A 55 17.00 -20.34 -2.83
C GLU A 55 17.82 -21.55 -3.28
N ALA A 56 18.32 -21.57 -4.53
CA ALA A 56 19.24 -22.61 -4.99
C ALA A 56 20.51 -22.67 -4.12
N GLN A 57 21.13 -21.52 -3.84
CA GLN A 57 22.30 -21.43 -2.95
C GLN A 57 21.98 -21.92 -1.54
N ARG A 58 20.80 -21.60 -1.01
CA ARG A 58 20.33 -22.06 0.29
C ARG A 58 20.16 -23.58 0.33
N GLN A 59 19.62 -24.18 -0.73
CA GLN A 59 19.49 -25.64 -0.84
C GLN A 59 20.86 -26.33 -0.93
N GLU A 60 21.82 -25.75 -1.66
CA GLU A 60 23.21 -26.25 -1.67
C GLU A 60 23.83 -26.23 -0.27
N LEU A 61 23.66 -25.13 0.48
CA LEU A 61 24.11 -25.02 1.88
C LEU A 61 23.49 -26.09 2.77
N ILE A 62 22.20 -26.37 2.62
CA ILE A 62 21.53 -27.47 3.34
C ILE A 62 22.16 -28.81 2.98
N GLY A 63 22.47 -29.05 1.70
CA GLY A 63 23.14 -30.27 1.24
C GLY A 63 24.51 -30.49 1.89
N PHE A 64 25.29 -29.44 2.13
CA PHE A 64 26.59 -29.54 2.80
C PHE A 64 26.49 -29.98 4.27
N LEU A 65 25.34 -29.85 4.93
CA LEU A 65 25.19 -30.23 6.34
C LEU A 65 25.49 -31.72 6.58
N ALA A 66 25.12 -32.60 5.64
CA ALA A 66 25.23 -34.06 5.79
C ALA A 66 26.68 -34.58 5.90
N GLY A 67 27.69 -33.77 5.54
CA GLY A 67 29.11 -34.12 5.64
C GLY A 67 29.96 -33.16 6.47
N SER A 68 29.34 -32.20 7.15
CA SER A 68 30.05 -31.11 7.83
C SER A 68 30.43 -31.44 9.27
N THR A 69 31.59 -30.95 9.70
CA THR A 69 32.04 -30.96 11.11
C THR A 69 31.16 -30.08 11.99
N SER A 70 31.27 -30.21 13.32
CA SER A 70 30.49 -29.41 14.27
C SER A 70 30.67 -27.89 14.09
N LEU A 71 31.88 -27.44 13.77
CA LEU A 71 32.19 -26.02 13.54
C LEU A 71 31.60 -25.54 12.21
N GLU A 72 31.78 -26.31 11.13
CA GLU A 72 31.23 -25.99 9.82
C GLU A 72 29.71 -25.93 9.83
N ARG A 73 29.03 -26.83 10.56
CA ARG A 73 27.56 -26.80 10.71
C ARG A 73 27.06 -25.48 11.28
N GLY A 74 27.77 -24.90 12.25
CA GLY A 74 27.41 -23.61 12.83
C GLY A 74 27.49 -22.48 11.80
N VAL A 75 28.58 -22.44 11.02
CA VAL A 75 28.76 -21.46 9.95
C VAL A 75 27.71 -21.64 8.85
N ILE A 76 27.49 -22.87 8.39
CA ILE A 76 26.51 -23.20 7.34
C ILE A 76 25.10 -22.80 7.78
N SER A 77 24.70 -23.17 9.00
CA SER A 77 23.38 -22.83 9.55
C SER A 77 23.15 -21.32 9.61
N LYS A 78 24.19 -20.55 9.97
CA LYS A 78 24.13 -19.09 9.92
C LYS A 78 23.80 -18.59 8.51
N TYR A 79 24.47 -19.10 7.47
CA TYR A 79 24.23 -18.66 6.09
C TYR A 79 22.91 -19.16 5.51
N ILE A 80 22.39 -20.31 5.95
CA ILE A 80 21.05 -20.79 5.58
C ILE A 80 19.98 -19.82 6.10
N ASN A 81 20.08 -19.43 7.38
CA ASN A 81 19.17 -18.45 7.97
C ASN A 81 19.31 -17.08 7.30
N TYR A 82 20.55 -16.69 7.02
CA TYR A 82 20.84 -15.45 6.34
C TYR A 82 20.22 -15.37 4.92
N ALA A 83 20.35 -16.44 4.12
CA ALA A 83 19.71 -16.53 2.81
C ALA A 83 18.18 -16.43 2.92
N LYS A 84 17.59 -17.08 3.93
CA LYS A 84 16.14 -17.00 4.21
C LYS A 84 15.70 -15.56 4.50
N GLU A 85 16.43 -14.84 5.35
CA GLU A 85 16.12 -13.44 5.67
C GLU A 85 16.15 -12.54 4.43
N ILE A 86 17.15 -12.72 3.55
CA ILE A 86 17.22 -12.01 2.27
C ILE A 86 15.99 -12.29 1.40
N ILE A 87 15.60 -13.56 1.27
CA ILE A 87 14.44 -13.95 0.47
C ILE A 87 13.17 -13.27 0.99
N GLU A 88 12.93 -13.30 2.31
CA GLU A 88 11.78 -12.65 2.93
C GLU A 88 11.75 -11.13 2.65
N VAL A 89 12.91 -10.48 2.62
CA VAL A 89 13.02 -9.06 2.25
C VAL A 89 12.61 -8.84 0.80
N TYR A 90 13.08 -9.65 -0.14
CA TYR A 90 12.71 -9.52 -1.55
C TYR A 90 11.24 -9.85 -1.82
N GLU A 91 10.68 -10.85 -1.14
CA GLU A 91 9.24 -11.15 -1.21
C GLU A 91 8.38 -9.97 -0.73
N LYS A 92 8.77 -9.35 0.39
CA LYS A 92 8.11 -8.12 0.89
C LYS A 92 8.22 -6.99 -0.13
N ARG A 93 9.37 -6.81 -0.78
CA ARG A 93 9.53 -5.81 -1.85
C ARG A 93 8.60 -6.09 -3.04
N ILE A 94 8.50 -7.33 -3.50
CA ILE A 94 7.56 -7.72 -4.56
C ILE A 94 6.11 -7.39 -4.17
N TRP A 95 5.74 -7.63 -2.92
CA TRP A 95 4.40 -7.31 -2.40
C TRP A 95 4.11 -5.80 -2.37
N LEU A 96 5.12 -4.99 -2.01
CA LEU A 96 5.03 -3.53 -2.00
C LEU A 96 4.99 -2.92 -3.41
N LEU A 97 5.53 -3.62 -4.42
CA LEU A 97 5.47 -3.23 -5.84
C LEU A 97 4.11 -3.52 -6.49
N LYS A 98 3.08 -3.86 -5.72
CA LYS A 98 1.71 -3.83 -6.23
C LYS A 98 1.45 -2.39 -6.72
N PRO A 99 0.91 -2.20 -7.93
CA PRO A 99 0.45 -0.87 -8.31
C PRO A 99 -0.51 -0.42 -7.21
N THR A 100 -0.14 0.64 -6.49
CA THR A 100 -1.12 1.40 -5.70
C THR A 100 -2.26 1.66 -6.67
N LYS A 101 -3.45 1.14 -6.37
CA LYS A 101 -4.64 1.21 -7.21
C LYS A 101 -4.57 2.49 -8.03
N ILE A 102 -4.55 2.33 -9.36
CA ILE A 102 -4.64 3.43 -10.31
C ILE A 102 -5.71 4.37 -9.76
N ASN A 103 -5.28 5.60 -9.43
CA ASN A 103 -6.18 6.65 -8.99
C ASN A 103 -7.28 6.72 -10.05
N HIS A 104 -8.55 6.53 -9.69
CA HIS A 104 -9.67 6.28 -10.62
C HIS A 104 -10.04 7.48 -11.52
N GLY A 105 -9.06 8.24 -12.02
CA GLY A 105 -9.28 9.54 -12.64
C GLY A 105 -9.60 10.65 -11.64
N ILE A 106 -9.68 10.34 -10.34
CA ILE A 106 -9.95 11.33 -9.29
C ILE A 106 -8.64 12.02 -8.89
N THR A 107 -8.52 13.30 -9.20
CA THR A 107 -7.38 14.13 -8.77
C THR A 107 -7.63 14.71 -7.38
N ASP A 108 -6.56 15.13 -6.69
CA ASP A 108 -6.69 15.83 -5.39
C ASP A 108 -7.52 17.12 -5.54
N GLU A 109 -7.40 17.80 -6.68
CA GLU A 109 -8.20 18.97 -7.03
C GLU A 109 -9.70 18.64 -7.12
N MET A 110 -10.06 17.52 -7.76
CA MET A 110 -11.44 17.03 -7.83
C MET A 110 -12.01 16.75 -6.44
N ILE A 111 -11.20 16.18 -5.53
CA ILE A 111 -11.61 15.93 -4.14
C ILE A 111 -11.81 17.26 -3.40
N MET A 112 -10.87 18.20 -3.55
CA MET A 112 -10.96 19.52 -2.91
C MET A 112 -12.22 20.26 -3.36
N LYS A 113 -12.52 20.26 -4.67
CA LYS A 113 -13.72 20.89 -5.23
C LYS A 113 -15.00 20.20 -4.73
N ALA A 114 -15.06 18.86 -4.75
CA ALA A 114 -16.21 18.12 -4.25
C ALA A 114 -16.51 18.38 -2.75
N LYS A 115 -15.48 18.63 -1.92
CA LYS A 115 -15.65 19.01 -0.51
C LYS A 115 -16.13 20.45 -0.30
N GLN A 116 -16.09 21.31 -1.33
CA GLN A 116 -16.60 22.67 -1.26
C GLN A 116 -18.10 22.76 -1.54
N SER A 117 -18.69 21.73 -2.16
CA SER A 117 -20.13 21.66 -2.43
C SER A 117 -20.93 21.81 -1.14
N PRO A 118 -21.88 22.77 -1.03
CA PRO A 118 -22.57 23.03 0.23
C PRO A 118 -23.42 21.84 0.68
N ILE A 119 -23.16 21.28 1.86
CA ILE A 119 -23.94 20.17 2.44
C ILE A 119 -25.43 20.52 2.50
N SER A 120 -25.77 21.78 2.74
CA SER A 120 -27.17 22.25 2.77
C SER A 120 -27.92 22.02 1.46
N GLU A 121 -27.23 21.99 0.32
CA GLU A 121 -27.84 21.73 -1.00
C GLU A 121 -27.99 20.24 -1.31
N LEU A 122 -27.22 19.39 -0.61
CA LEU A 122 -27.28 17.93 -0.78
C LEU A 122 -28.42 17.28 0.01
N LEU A 123 -28.98 18.00 0.98
CA LEU A 123 -29.98 17.48 1.89
C LEU A 123 -31.39 17.68 1.33
N THR A 124 -32.20 16.63 1.44
CA THR A 124 -33.63 16.69 1.11
C THR A 124 -34.47 17.35 2.20
N MET A 125 -33.97 17.36 3.44
CA MET A 125 -34.64 17.95 4.59
C MET A 125 -34.19 19.40 4.83
N PRO A 126 -35.10 20.29 5.28
CA PRO A 126 -34.75 21.69 5.51
C PRO A 126 -33.84 21.83 6.75
N VAL A 127 -32.77 22.60 6.58
CA VAL A 127 -31.87 22.96 7.68
C VAL A 127 -32.41 24.18 8.42
N ARG A 128 -32.63 24.07 9.73
CA ARG A 128 -33.09 25.17 10.59
C ARG A 128 -32.13 25.38 11.74
N ARG A 129 -31.62 26.61 11.90
CA ARG A 129 -30.59 26.94 12.92
C ARG A 129 -29.40 25.96 12.88
N ASN A 130 -28.96 25.61 11.66
CA ASN A 130 -27.92 24.61 11.38
C ASN A 130 -28.24 23.17 11.78
N LEU A 131 -29.47 22.87 12.22
CA LEU A 131 -29.89 21.52 12.58
C LEU A 131 -30.84 20.92 11.56
N THR A 132 -30.73 19.62 11.36
CA THR A 132 -31.62 18.79 10.55
C THR A 132 -31.69 17.37 11.14
N ASN A 133 -32.65 16.57 10.67
CA ASN A 133 -32.70 15.14 10.97
C ASN A 133 -31.48 14.43 10.38
N CYS A 134 -30.93 13.46 11.12
CA CYS A 134 -29.75 12.74 10.67
C CYS A 134 -30.03 11.85 9.46
N ILE A 135 -29.08 11.80 8.53
CA ILE A 135 -29.11 10.93 7.34
C ILE A 135 -28.60 9.51 7.63
N ALA A 136 -28.00 9.29 8.79
CA ALA A 136 -27.31 8.04 9.11
C ALA A 136 -28.12 7.08 9.98
N HIS A 137 -29.18 7.56 10.63
CA HIS A 137 -30.10 6.77 11.44
C HIS A 137 -31.52 7.30 11.30
N ASP A 138 -32.52 6.50 11.66
CA ASP A 138 -33.92 6.95 11.72
C ASP A 138 -34.06 7.98 12.86
N ASP A 139 -34.21 9.24 12.48
CA ASP A 139 -34.19 10.37 13.39
C ASP A 139 -35.53 11.10 13.36
N LYS A 140 -36.19 11.17 14.52
CA LYS A 140 -37.48 11.87 14.70
C LYS A 140 -37.30 13.33 15.12
N ASN A 141 -36.14 13.70 15.69
CA ASN A 141 -35.87 15.04 16.21
C ASN A 141 -34.53 15.55 15.67
N PRO A 142 -34.44 16.75 15.07
CA PRO A 142 -33.20 17.23 14.47
C PRO A 142 -31.96 17.08 15.36
N SER A 143 -31.09 16.12 15.04
CA SER A 143 -29.91 15.79 15.84
C SER A 143 -28.58 16.01 15.09
N MET A 144 -28.65 16.30 13.78
CA MET A 144 -27.50 16.53 12.93
C MET A 144 -27.27 18.01 12.67
N ASN A 145 -26.12 18.52 13.11
CA ASN A 145 -25.68 19.90 12.94
C ASN A 145 -24.77 20.03 11.73
N ILE A 146 -24.95 21.12 10.97
CA ILE A 146 -24.17 21.45 9.79
C ILE A 146 -23.49 22.79 10.03
N LYS A 147 -22.17 22.77 10.22
CA LYS A 147 -21.38 23.97 10.48
C LYS A 147 -20.09 23.93 9.69
N GLY A 148 -19.80 25.00 8.96
CA GLY A 148 -18.55 25.11 8.18
C GLY A 148 -18.41 24.03 7.10
N ASN A 149 -19.52 23.70 6.43
CA ASN A 149 -19.60 22.62 5.45
C ASN A 149 -19.21 21.23 5.99
N PHE A 150 -19.52 20.98 7.26
CA PHE A 150 -19.29 19.71 7.92
C PHE A 150 -20.54 19.28 8.70
N ALA A 151 -20.94 18.02 8.54
CA ALA A 151 -22.06 17.42 9.24
C ALA A 151 -21.57 16.69 10.50
N TYR A 152 -22.29 16.86 11.62
CA TYR A 152 -22.06 16.13 12.85
C TYR A 152 -23.38 15.81 13.55
N CYS A 153 -23.63 14.54 13.85
CA CYS A 153 -24.81 14.08 14.56
C CYS A 153 -24.50 13.84 16.04
N TYR A 154 -25.21 14.54 16.93
CA TYR A 154 -25.04 14.40 18.38
C TYR A 154 -25.63 13.09 18.94
N ALA A 155 -26.56 12.45 18.23
CA ALA A 155 -27.19 11.20 18.67
C ALA A 155 -26.37 9.94 18.31
N CYS A 156 -26.05 9.74 17.01
CA CYS A 156 -25.36 8.53 16.55
C CYS A 156 -23.86 8.71 16.28
N GLY A 157 -23.31 9.93 16.38
CA GLY A 157 -21.90 10.21 16.14
C GLY A 157 -21.47 10.26 14.66
N PHE A 158 -22.42 10.21 13.72
CA PHE A 158 -22.11 10.43 12.30
C PHE A 158 -21.40 11.76 12.11
N ARG A 159 -20.34 11.75 11.30
CA ARG A 159 -19.55 12.94 10.98
C ARG A 159 -19.03 12.84 9.55
N GLY A 160 -19.05 13.93 8.80
CA GLY A 160 -18.66 13.89 7.39
C GLY A 160 -18.67 15.23 6.69
N ASP A 161 -17.85 15.31 5.64
CA ASP A 161 -17.88 16.38 4.64
C ASP A 161 -18.94 16.10 3.56
N SER A 162 -19.02 16.96 2.54
CA SER A 162 -19.97 16.86 1.43
C SER A 162 -19.93 15.52 0.70
N ILE A 163 -18.73 14.96 0.52
CA ILE A 163 -18.56 13.64 -0.10
C ILE A 163 -19.20 12.57 0.80
N SER A 164 -18.88 12.59 2.08
CA SER A 164 -19.42 11.63 3.05
C SER A 164 -20.94 11.70 3.15
N VAL A 165 -21.51 12.92 3.10
CA VAL A 165 -22.95 13.15 3.09
C VAL A 165 -23.58 12.61 1.81
N TYR A 166 -23.01 12.93 0.64
CA TYR A 166 -23.52 12.44 -0.65
C TYR A 166 -23.51 10.91 -0.71
N MET A 167 -22.40 10.29 -0.32
CA MET A 167 -22.27 8.83 -0.26
C MET A 167 -23.36 8.21 0.59
N ARG A 168 -23.64 8.78 1.77
CA ARG A 168 -24.65 8.24 2.69
C ARG A 168 -26.06 8.42 2.18
N MET A 169 -26.37 9.56 1.55
CA MET A 169 -27.70 9.86 1.01
C MET A 169 -28.04 9.02 -0.22
N ASN A 170 -27.04 8.73 -1.06
CA ASN A 170 -27.24 8.10 -2.36
C ASN A 170 -26.74 6.65 -2.43
N ASP A 171 -26.29 6.07 -1.32
CA ASP A 171 -25.63 4.77 -1.26
C ASP A 171 -24.50 4.63 -2.31
N ALA A 172 -23.75 5.73 -2.49
CA ALA A 172 -22.74 5.85 -3.54
C ALA A 172 -21.34 5.55 -3.01
N ASP A 173 -20.47 5.03 -3.87
CA ASP A 173 -19.04 4.91 -3.57
C ASP A 173 -18.32 6.27 -3.65
N PHE A 174 -17.07 6.32 -3.16
CA PHE A 174 -16.28 7.54 -3.12
C PHE A 174 -16.09 8.17 -4.50
N LYS A 175 -15.82 7.35 -5.53
CA LYS A 175 -15.56 7.82 -6.89
C LYS A 175 -16.80 8.51 -7.45
N THR A 176 -17.94 7.83 -7.38
CA THR A 176 -19.24 8.34 -7.83
C THR A 176 -19.59 9.63 -7.10
N ALA A 177 -19.37 9.70 -5.79
CA ALA A 177 -19.62 10.91 -5.02
C ALA A 177 -18.74 12.09 -5.46
N VAL A 178 -17.44 11.87 -5.69
CA VAL A 178 -16.55 12.94 -6.18
C VAL A 178 -16.93 13.37 -7.58
N GLU A 179 -17.25 12.45 -8.50
CA GLU A 179 -17.66 12.79 -9.86
C GLU A 179 -18.97 13.60 -9.91
N ASN A 180 -19.94 13.28 -9.04
CA ASN A 180 -21.23 14.00 -9.00
C ASN A 180 -21.18 15.35 -8.27
N LEU A 181 -20.16 15.59 -7.44
CA LEU A 181 -19.98 16.84 -6.70
C LEU A 181 -19.02 17.81 -7.39
N ASN A 182 -18.44 17.45 -8.53
CA ASN A 182 -17.53 18.28 -9.32
C ASN A 182 -18.23 19.14 -10.37
#